data_AF-A0A7X4W4C4-F1
#
_entry.id   AF-A0A7X4W4C4-F1
#
_cell.length_a   1.000
_cell.length_b   1.000
_cell.length_c   1.000
_cell.angle_alpha   90.00
_cell.angle_beta   90.00
_cell.angle_gamma   90.00
#
_symmetry.space_group_name_H-M   'P 1'
#
loop_
_entity.id
_entity.type
_entity.pdbx_description
1 polymer ?
#
loop_
_entity_poly.entity_id
_entity_poly.type
_entity_poly.pdbx_seq_one_letter_code
_entity_poly.pdbx_strand_id
1 'polypeptide(L)'
;MARTPYSGWGSEGLQVFTPSRIEEIAAGGSLDTTGVVAIRIPADTEYQLNGGGPVAIMPAGATGIAPEVTSITFVTAVTVEVM
;
A
#
# COMPACT_ATOMS: atom_id res chain seq x y z
N MET A 1 -37.94 -4.74 2.48
CA MET A 1 -37.41 -4.05 1.29
C MET A 1 -36.15 -4.79 0.86
N ALA A 2 -36.20 -5.52 -0.25
CA ALA A 2 -35.06 -6.28 -0.75
C ALA A 2 -34.08 -5.33 -1.45
N ARG A 3 -32.80 -5.38 -1.06
CA ARG A 3 -31.73 -4.56 -1.64
C ARG A 3 -31.42 -5.13 -3.04
N THR A 4 -31.59 -4.31 -4.08
CA THR A 4 -31.26 -4.68 -5.46
C THR A 4 -29.77 -5.06 -5.56
N PRO A 5 -29.40 -6.20 -6.15
CA PRO A 5 -27.99 -6.54 -6.33
C PRO A 5 -27.39 -5.60 -7.37
N TYR A 6 -26.24 -5.01 -7.04
CA TYR A 6 -25.48 -4.14 -7.91
C TYR A 6 -25.04 -4.93 -9.16
N SER A 7 -25.60 -4.60 -10.32
CA SER A 7 -25.17 -5.12 -11.64
C SER A 7 -24.44 -4.01 -12.41
N GLY A 8 -23.23 -3.70 -11.95
CA GLY A 8 -22.26 -2.95 -12.73
C GLY A 8 -21.23 -3.92 -13.28
N TRP A 9 -21.00 -3.90 -14.59
CA TRP A 9 -19.89 -4.61 -15.24
C TRP A 9 -18.54 -3.94 -14.90
N GLY A 10 -18.23 -3.81 -13.60
CA GLY A 10 -16.91 -3.46 -13.08
C GLY A 10 -16.42 -4.66 -12.29
N SER A 11 -15.53 -5.45 -12.90
CA SER A 11 -14.73 -6.55 -12.31
C SER A 11 -15.41 -7.32 -11.18
N GLU A 12 -15.85 -8.55 -11.44
CA GLU A 12 -16.27 -9.51 -10.42
C GLU A 12 -15.41 -9.41 -9.14
N GLY A 13 -15.99 -8.81 -8.09
CA GLY A 13 -15.53 -8.90 -6.71
C GLY A 13 -14.05 -8.66 -6.44
N LEU A 14 -13.39 -7.67 -7.08
CA LEU A 14 -12.17 -7.13 -6.48
C LEU A 14 -12.57 -6.55 -5.12
N GLN A 15 -12.15 -7.19 -4.02
CA GLN A 15 -12.27 -6.61 -2.68
C GLN A 15 -11.56 -5.26 -2.72
N VAL A 16 -12.33 -4.19 -2.91
CA VAL A 16 -11.79 -2.83 -2.88
C VAL A 16 -11.57 -2.52 -1.42
N PHE A 17 -10.34 -2.72 -0.95
CA PHE A 17 -9.91 -2.19 0.33
C PHE A 17 -9.87 -0.67 0.18
N THR A 18 -10.88 0.00 0.73
CA THR A 18 -10.80 1.43 1.00
C THR A 18 -9.62 1.65 1.94
N PRO A 19 -8.71 2.61 1.69
CA PRO A 19 -7.62 2.87 2.60
C PRO A 19 -8.17 3.25 3.99
N SER A 20 -7.55 2.72 5.04
CA SER A 20 -7.78 3.16 6.41
C SER A 20 -7.23 4.57 6.62
N ARG A 21 -6.15 4.93 5.92
CA ARG A 21 -5.57 6.28 5.88
C ARG A 21 -4.69 6.49 4.64
N ILE A 22 -4.39 7.75 4.37
CA ILE A 22 -3.43 8.16 3.33
C ILE A 22 -2.28 8.88 4.05
N GLU A 23 -1.05 8.50 3.73
CA GLU A 23 0.15 9.08 4.31
C GLU A 23 1.04 9.70 3.23
N GLU A 24 1.59 10.88 3.51
CA GLU A 24 2.65 11.48 2.71
C GLU A 24 3.99 11.23 3.40
N ILE A 25 4.88 10.51 2.71
CA ILE A 25 6.19 10.16 3.24
C ILE A 25 7.24 10.92 2.45
N ALA A 26 8.07 11.69 3.15
CA ALA A 26 9.18 12.40 2.54
C ALA A 26 10.26 11.43 2.04
N ALA A 27 11.14 11.90 1.16
CA ALA A 27 12.30 11.11 0.71
C ALA A 27 13.18 10.70 1.90
N GLY A 28 13.53 9.41 1.96
CA GLY A 28 14.23 8.79 3.10
C GLY A 28 13.36 8.56 4.33
N GLY A 29 12.06 8.88 4.28
CA GLY A 29 11.11 8.63 5.35
C GLY A 29 10.65 7.18 5.38
N SER A 30 10.13 6.75 6.54
CA SER A 30 9.69 5.38 6.78
C SER A 30 8.22 5.30 7.17
N LEU A 31 7.50 4.35 6.58
CA LEU A 31 6.19 3.88 7.04
C LEU A 31 6.38 2.81 8.12
N ASP A 32 5.69 2.96 9.25
CA ASP A 32 5.49 1.86 10.21
C ASP A 32 4.43 0.90 9.66
N THR A 33 4.80 -0.36 9.47
CA THR A 33 3.93 -1.39 8.90
C THR A 33 3.29 -2.29 9.95
N THR A 34 3.44 -1.97 11.24
CA THR A 34 2.81 -2.70 12.32
C THR A 34 1.29 -2.69 12.17
N GLY A 35 0.69 -3.87 11.95
CA GLY A 35 -0.75 -4.02 11.75
C GLY A 35 -1.27 -3.56 10.38
N VAL A 36 -0.39 -3.27 9.42
CA VAL A 36 -0.75 -2.97 8.03
C VAL A 36 -0.83 -4.27 7.23
N VAL A 37 -1.93 -4.48 6.53
CA VAL A 37 -2.11 -5.70 5.71
C VAL A 37 -1.61 -5.49 4.29
N ALA A 38 -1.86 -4.30 3.74
CA ALA A 38 -1.40 -3.93 2.42
C ALA A 38 -1.21 -2.41 2.32
N ILE A 39 -0.45 -2.01 1.31
CA ILE A 39 -0.35 -0.61 0.89
C ILE A 39 -0.61 -0.50 -0.60
N ARG A 40 -1.04 0.67 -1.06
CA ARG A 40 -1.11 1.01 -2.48
C ARG A 40 -0.33 2.27 -2.76
N ILE A 41 0.47 2.22 -3.82
CA ILE A 41 1.28 3.35 -4.31
C ILE A 41 0.89 3.70 -5.75
N PRO A 42 0.94 5.00 -6.13
CA PRO A 42 0.45 5.46 -7.42
C PRO A 42 1.45 5.26 -8.57
N ALA A 43 2.73 5.04 -8.26
CA ALA A 43 3.82 4.88 -9.23
C ALA A 43 4.90 3.94 -8.68
N ASP A 44 5.69 3.35 -9.57
CA ASP A 44 6.84 2.53 -9.19
C ASP A 44 7.77 3.33 -8.28
N THR A 45 8.11 2.78 -7.11
CA THR A 45 8.82 3.50 -6.06
C THR A 45 9.96 2.67 -5.49
N GLU A 46 11.13 3.30 -5.31
CA GLU A 46 12.27 2.68 -4.65
C GLU A 46 12.08 2.63 -3.12
N TYR A 47 12.35 1.47 -2.53
CA TYR A 47 12.16 1.25 -1.11
C TYR A 47 13.21 0.33 -0.49
N GLN A 48 13.29 0.35 0.83
CA GLN A 48 14.05 -0.59 1.66
C GLN A 48 13.16 -1.15 2.76
N LEU A 49 13.25 -2.46 3.00
CA LEU A 49 12.58 -3.10 4.13
C LEU A 49 13.37 -2.85 5.42
N ASN A 50 12.64 -2.61 6.51
CA ASN A 50 13.15 -2.49 7.88
C ASN A 50 14.29 -1.47 8.03
N GLY A 51 14.33 -0.43 7.19
CA GLY A 51 15.32 0.65 7.26
C GLY A 51 16.78 0.25 6.98
N GLY A 52 17.04 -0.97 6.49
CA GLY A 52 18.40 -1.51 6.46
C GLY A 52 18.64 -2.68 5.51
N GLY A 53 17.97 -2.69 4.35
CA GLY A 53 18.12 -3.72 3.31
C GLY A 53 18.55 -3.16 1.94
N PRO A 54 18.71 -4.03 0.93
CA PRO A 54 18.89 -3.61 -0.45
C PRO A 54 17.72 -2.72 -0.90
N VAL A 55 18.03 -1.72 -1.73
CA VAL A 55 16.98 -0.95 -2.41
C VAL A 55 16.34 -1.84 -3.47
N ALA A 56 15.02 -1.90 -3.46
CA ALA A 56 14.22 -2.59 -4.46
C ALA A 56 13.17 -1.62 -5.03
N ILE A 57 12.54 -2.02 -6.14
CA ILE A 57 11.45 -1.26 -6.77
C ILE A 57 10.14 -1.94 -6.43
N MET A 58 9.23 -1.22 -5.79
CA MET A 58 7.85 -1.62 -5.60
C MET A 58 7.03 -1.12 -6.79
N PRO A 59 6.33 -2.00 -7.52
CA PRO A 59 5.50 -1.58 -8.65
C PRO A 59 4.28 -0.79 -8.19
N ALA A 60 3.79 0.10 -9.05
CA ALA A 60 2.53 0.80 -8.86
C ALA A 60 1.37 -0.17 -8.63
N GLY A 61 0.47 0.15 -7.71
CA GLY A 61 -0.64 -0.71 -7.31
C GLY A 61 -0.54 -1.18 -5.87
N ALA A 62 -1.28 -2.23 -5.55
CA ALA A 62 -1.42 -2.74 -4.18
C ALA A 62 -0.40 -3.86 -3.91
N THR A 63 0.32 -3.74 -2.79
CA THR A 63 1.31 -4.69 -2.32
C THR A 63 0.95 -5.14 -0.91
N GLY A 64 0.86 -6.46 -0.70
CA GLY A 64 0.66 -7.03 0.64
C GLY A 64 1.92 -6.93 1.50
N ILE A 65 1.75 -6.69 2.79
CA ILE A 65 2.86 -6.60 3.73
C ILE A 65 3.01 -7.92 4.49
N ALA A 66 4.22 -8.49 4.45
CA ALA A 66 4.53 -9.70 5.19
C ALA A 66 4.65 -9.40 6.71
N PRO A 67 4.25 -10.31 7.61
CA PRO A 67 4.23 -10.07 9.05
C PRO A 67 5.59 -9.67 9.67
N GLU A 68 6.69 -10.07 9.05
CA GLU A 68 8.06 -9.76 9.47
C GLU A 68 8.56 -8.37 9.03
N VAL A 69 7.81 -7.68 8.18
CA VAL A 69 8.12 -6.30 7.76
C VAL A 69 7.55 -5.34 8.80
N THR A 70 8.43 -4.65 9.50
CA THR A 70 8.07 -3.68 10.55
C THR A 70 8.18 -2.24 10.07
N SER A 71 8.97 -1.98 9.02
CA SER A 71 8.93 -0.70 8.33
C SER A 71 9.29 -0.79 6.85
N ILE A 72 8.84 0.21 6.09
CA ILE A 72 9.23 0.43 4.70
C ILE A 72 9.79 1.84 4.60
N THR A 73 11.07 1.96 4.22
CA THR A 73 11.70 3.25 3.95
C THR A 73 11.61 3.54 2.47
N PHE A 74 11.09 4.72 2.10
CA PHE A 74 10.97 5.14 0.71
C PHE A 74 12.13 6.05 0.35
N VAL A 75 12.83 5.75 -0.75
CA VAL A 75 14.01 6.52 -1.18
C VAL A 75 13.58 7.89 -1.70
N THR A 76 12.45 7.96 -2.38
CA THR A 76 11.83 9.19 -2.89
C THR A 76 10.54 9.50 -2.13
N ALA A 77 10.09 10.76 -2.17
CA ALA A 77 8.83 11.14 -1.57
C ALA A 77 7.65 10.42 -2.27
N VAL A 78 6.69 9.93 -1.50
CA VAL A 78 5.56 9.14 -2.01
C VAL A 78 4.31 9.35 -1.16
N THR A 79 3.15 9.30 -1.81
CA THR A 79 1.85 9.20 -1.15
C THR A 79 1.43 7.73 -1.10
N VAL A 80 1.11 7.23 0.09
CA VAL A 80 0.78 5.83 0.33
C VAL A 80 -0.66 5.72 0.85
N GLU A 81 -1.46 4.90 0.19
CA GLU A 81 -2.75 4.44 0.71
C GLU A 81 -2.51 3.20 1.59
N VAL A 82 -2.85 3.27 2.87
CA VAL A 82 -2.67 2.15 3.81
C VAL A 82 -3.98 1.41 3.99
N MET A 83 -3.99 0.09 3.81
CA MET A 83 -5.15 -0.78 4.02
C MET A 83 -5.12 -1.43 5.40
#